data_AF-A0A6P0XNW4-F1
#
_entry.id   AF-A0A6P0XNW4-F1
#
_cell.length_a   1.000
_cell.length_b   1.000
_cell.length_c   1.000
_cell.angle_alpha   90.00
_cell.angle_beta   90.00
_cell.angle_gamma   90.00
#
_symmetry.space_group_name_H-M   'P 1'
#
loop_
_entity.id
_entity.type
_entity.pdbx_description
1 polymer ?
#
loop_
_entity_poly.entity_id
_entity_poly.type
_entity_poly.pdbx_seq_one_letter_code
_entity_poly.pdbx_strand_id
1 'polypeptide(L)'
;MMDEQEALEIVNEAIFQKERRKLKDIEELIFIGAFQKHTYGKIAEKNGYDEQHIKNKGAAFWRLLSKILGEKVSKNNFVGALERRKYCSGKSSISLSSNKSFTQE
;
A
#
# COMPACT_ATOMS: atom_id res chain seq x y z
N MET A 1 0.52 -17.94 2.59
CA MET A 1 1.45 -16.82 2.83
C MET A 1 1.54 -16.06 1.53
N MET A 2 1.30 -14.76 1.56
CA MET A 2 1.46 -13.89 0.39
C MET A 2 2.87 -13.29 0.47
N ASP A 3 3.65 -13.38 -0.60
CA ASP A 3 4.98 -12.79 -0.66
C ASP A 3 4.91 -11.31 -1.04
N GLU A 4 5.93 -10.54 -0.67
CA GLU A 4 6.01 -9.11 -1.01
C GLU A 4 6.02 -8.88 -2.53
N GLN A 5 6.65 -9.79 -3.29
CA GLN A 5 6.66 -9.77 -4.76
C GLN A 5 5.27 -10.01 -5.35
N GLU A 6 4.55 -11.01 -4.82
CA GLU A 6 3.18 -11.33 -5.28
C GLU A 6 2.23 -10.17 -4.97
N ALA A 7 2.35 -9.58 -3.78
CA ALA A 7 1.57 -8.42 -3.37
C ALA A 7 1.85 -7.19 -4.24
N LEU A 8 3.12 -6.98 -4.62
CA LEU A 8 3.55 -5.91 -5.50
C LEU A 8 2.98 -6.08 -6.91
N GLU A 9 2.99 -7.31 -7.45
CA GLU A 9 2.45 -7.60 -8.77
C GLU A 9 0.96 -7.27 -8.88
N ILE A 10 0.16 -7.64 -7.87
CA ILE A 10 -1.28 -7.31 -7.82
C ILE A 10 -1.50 -5.79 -7.82
N VAL A 11 -0.67 -5.06 -7.07
CA VAL A 11 -0.76 -3.59 -7.01
C VAL A 11 -0.33 -2.96 -8.33
N ASN A 12 0.72 -3.47 -8.94
CA ASN A 12 1.20 -3.01 -10.24
C ASN A 12 0.14 -3.22 -11.32
N GLU A 13 -0.51 -4.38 -11.33
CA GLU A 13 -1.62 -4.66 -12.23
C GLU A 13 -2.79 -3.70 -12.00
N ALA A 14 -3.19 -3.49 -10.74
CA ALA A 14 -4.28 -2.57 -10.40
C ALA A 14 -4.01 -1.13 -10.86
N ILE A 15 -2.77 -0.64 -10.70
CA ILE A 15 -2.34 0.68 -11.18
C ILE A 15 -2.28 0.70 -12.71
N PHE A 16 -1.76 -0.34 -13.34
CA PHE A 16 -1.68 -0.43 -14.80
C PHE A 16 -3.07 -0.42 -15.44
N GLN A 17 -4.05 -1.11 -14.84
CA GLN A 17 -5.43 -1.11 -15.32
C GLN A 17 -6.08 0.28 -15.22
N LYS A 18 -5.83 1.03 -14.14
CA LYS A 18 -6.49 2.32 -13.90
C LYS A 18 -5.77 3.51 -14.53
N GLU A 19 -4.45 3.52 -14.46
CA GLU A 19 -3.59 4.66 -14.76
C GLU A 19 -2.65 4.38 -15.95
N ARG A 20 -2.71 3.16 -16.54
CA ARG A 20 -1.89 2.73 -17.69
C ARG A 20 -0.39 2.93 -17.48
N ARG A 21 0.05 2.97 -16.22
CA ARG A 21 1.45 3.10 -15.82
C ARG A 21 1.82 2.02 -14.82
N LYS A 22 3.12 1.77 -14.69
CA LYS A 22 3.67 0.91 -13.64
C LYS A 22 4.06 1.75 -12.42
N LEU A 23 4.22 1.08 -11.28
CA LEU A 23 4.87 1.67 -10.12
C LEU A 23 6.28 2.13 -10.48
N LYS A 24 6.72 3.21 -9.83
CA LYS A 24 8.12 3.63 -9.83
C LYS A 24 8.87 2.93 -8.70
N ASP A 25 10.19 2.77 -8.83
CA ASP A 25 11.05 2.16 -7.81
C ASP A 25 10.78 2.70 -6.39
N ILE A 26 10.60 4.01 -6.24
CA ILE A 26 10.31 4.63 -4.92
C ILE A 26 8.97 4.13 -4.34
N GLU A 27 7.94 3.98 -5.17
CA GLU A 27 6.63 3.49 -4.73
C GLU A 27 6.71 2.00 -4.35
N GLU A 28 7.47 1.21 -5.10
CA GLU A 28 7.76 -0.20 -4.80
C GLU A 28 8.53 -0.34 -3.48
N LEU A 29 9.53 0.50 -3.24
CA LEU A 29 10.29 0.53 -1.99
C LEU A 29 9.40 0.87 -0.79
N ILE A 30 8.50 1.84 -0.96
CA ILE A 30 7.51 2.19 0.06
C ILE A 30 6.59 1.00 0.35
N PHE A 31 6.18 0.29 -0.70
CA PHE A 31 5.33 -0.88 -0.60
C PHE A 31 6.01 -2.02 0.15
N ILE A 32 7.21 -2.42 -0.29
CA ILE A 32 8.02 -3.47 0.34
C ILE A 32 8.34 -3.11 1.79
N GLY A 33 8.75 -1.87 2.04
CA GLY A 33 9.03 -1.40 3.39
C GLY A 33 7.79 -1.38 4.29
N ALA A 34 6.61 -1.05 3.74
CA ALA A 34 5.35 -1.18 4.45
C ALA A 34 4.99 -2.64 4.76
N PHE A 35 5.26 -3.55 3.82
CA PHE A 35 5.04 -4.99 3.95
C PHE A 35 5.89 -5.58 5.08
N GLN A 36 7.16 -5.17 5.17
CA GLN A 36 8.09 -5.56 6.23
C GLN A 36 7.91 -4.76 7.54
N LYS A 37 6.85 -3.95 7.67
CA LYS A 37 6.59 -3.04 8.80
C LYS A 37 7.74 -2.04 9.10
N HIS A 38 8.62 -1.77 8.14
CA HIS A 38 9.66 -0.75 8.28
C HIS A 38 9.07 0.67 8.32
N THR A 39 9.79 1.57 9.00
CA THR A 39 9.50 3.01 9.01
C THR A 39 10.04 3.69 7.76
N TYR A 40 9.42 4.80 7.36
CA TYR A 40 9.85 5.57 6.19
C TYR A 40 11.31 5.99 6.27
N GLY A 41 11.80 6.38 7.45
CA GLY A 41 13.22 6.68 7.67
C GLY A 41 14.15 5.51 7.35
N LYS A 42 13.80 4.28 7.76
CA LYS A 42 14.62 3.09 7.48
C LYS A 42 14.63 2.72 5.99
N ILE A 43 13.50 2.93 5.31
CA ILE A 43 13.39 2.74 3.85
C ILE A 43 14.23 3.80 3.13
N ALA A 44 14.16 5.05 3.58
CA ALA A 44 14.90 6.17 3.04
C ALA A 44 16.41 5.97 3.19
N GLU A 45 16.87 5.67 4.41
CA GLU A 45 18.28 5.41 4.73
C GLU A 45 18.86 4.25 3.92
N LYS A 46 18.13 3.13 3.82
CA LYS A 46 18.58 1.94 3.07
C LYS A 46 18.74 2.21 1.57
N ASN A 47 18.00 3.16 1.02
CA ASN A 47 17.97 3.47 -0.42
C ASN A 47 18.63 4.81 -0.77
N GLY A 48 19.17 5.53 0.20
CA GLY A 48 19.78 6.84 -0.01
C GLY A 48 18.79 7.95 -0.37
N TYR A 49 17.51 7.79 -0.01
CA TYR A 49 16.50 8.83 -0.20
C TYR A 49 16.30 9.65 1.08
N ASP A 50 15.68 10.82 0.92
CA ASP A 50 15.26 11.65 2.03
C ASP A 50 13.94 11.12 2.64
N GLU A 51 13.83 11.06 3.98
CA GLU A 51 12.63 10.57 4.66
C GLU A 51 11.39 11.36 4.24
N GLN A 52 11.51 12.67 4.10
CA GLN A 52 10.43 13.57 3.74
C GLN A 52 9.95 13.29 2.30
N HIS A 53 10.89 12.98 1.39
CA HIS A 53 10.57 12.56 0.03
C HIS A 53 9.78 11.25 0.01
N ILE A 54 10.24 10.24 0.75
CA ILE A 54 9.58 8.93 0.88
C ILE A 54 8.17 9.08 1.49
N LYS A 55 8.02 9.90 2.55
CA LYS A 55 6.71 10.19 3.16
C LYS A 55 5.73 10.82 2.16
N ASN A 56 6.18 11.83 1.41
CA ASN A 56 5.33 12.50 0.42
C ASN A 56 4.90 11.56 -0.71
N LYS A 57 5.86 10.79 -1.26
CA LYS A 57 5.57 9.77 -2.27
C LYS A 57 4.67 8.67 -1.73
N GLY A 58 4.89 8.24 -0.50
CA GLY A 58 4.07 7.21 0.15
C GLY A 58 2.65 7.66 0.38
N ALA A 59 2.44 8.88 0.88
CA ALA A 59 1.10 9.43 1.06
C ALA A 59 0.34 9.53 -0.27
N ALA A 60 0.99 9.99 -1.35
CA ALA A 60 0.40 10.04 -2.68
C ALA A 60 0.08 8.63 -3.20
N PHE A 61 0.99 7.69 -3.01
CA PHE A 61 0.85 6.29 -3.40
C PHE A 61 -0.34 5.61 -2.71
N TRP A 62 -0.48 5.74 -1.39
CA TRP A 62 -1.60 5.16 -0.65
C TRP A 62 -2.94 5.78 -1.04
N ARG A 63 -2.97 7.10 -1.30
CA ARG A 63 -4.19 7.78 -1.79
C ARG A 63 -4.60 7.25 -3.16
N LEU A 64 -3.64 7.05 -4.05
CA LEU A 64 -3.88 6.47 -5.36
C LEU A 64 -4.40 5.03 -5.23
N LEU A 65 -3.75 4.21 -4.42
CA LEU A 65 -4.15 2.82 -4.20
C LEU A 65 -5.57 2.74 -3.64
N SER A 66 -5.91 3.61 -2.67
CA SER A 66 -7.25 3.69 -2.12
C SER A 66 -8.29 4.06 -3.19
N LYS A 67 -7.96 4.96 -4.12
CA LYS A 67 -8.83 5.32 -5.24
C LYS A 67 -9.01 4.18 -6.24
N ILE A 68 -7.96 3.39 -6.48
CA ILE A 68 -7.99 2.27 -7.43
C ILE A 68 -8.76 1.09 -6.85
N LEU A 69 -8.49 0.73 -5.59
CA LEU A 69 -9.14 -0.39 -4.91
C LEU A 69 -10.56 -0.04 -4.47
N GLY A 70 -10.90 1.25 -4.36
CA GLY A 70 -12.20 1.70 -3.86
C GLY A 70 -12.38 1.48 -2.35
N GLU A 71 -11.34 1.01 -1.65
CA GLU A 71 -11.29 0.83 -0.20
C GLU A 71 -10.22 1.74 0.40
N LYS A 72 -10.37 2.12 1.67
CA LYS A 72 -9.35 2.89 2.39
C LYS A 72 -8.13 2.02 2.67
N VAL A 73 -7.11 2.18 1.85
CA VAL A 73 -5.82 1.50 2.01
C VAL A 73 -4.88 2.37 2.83
N SER A 74 -4.17 1.76 3.76
CA SER A 74 -3.11 2.40 4.54
C SER A 74 -1.99 1.40 4.80
N LYS A 75 -0.79 1.89 5.14
CA LYS A 75 0.39 1.07 5.46
C LYS A 75 0.11 -0.13 6.38
N ASN A 76 -0.87 -0.03 7.28
CA ASN A 76 -1.22 -1.09 8.22
C ASN A 76 -2.36 -2.02 7.77
N ASN A 77 -3.12 -1.64 6.75
CA ASN A 77 -4.33 -2.35 6.30
C ASN A 77 -4.23 -2.85 4.85
N PHE A 78 -3.15 -2.50 4.12
CA PHE A 78 -3.03 -2.88 2.70
C PHE A 78 -2.79 -4.38 2.49
N VAL A 79 -2.03 -5.04 3.38
CA VAL A 79 -1.82 -6.49 3.32
C VAL A 79 -3.18 -7.20 3.46
N GLY A 80 -3.97 -6.83 4.47
CA GLY A 80 -5.32 -7.36 4.64
C GLY A 80 -6.27 -7.05 3.48
N ALA A 81 -6.14 -5.88 2.84
CA ALA A 81 -6.92 -5.54 1.65
C ALA A 81 -6.52 -6.39 0.42
N LEU A 82 -5.23 -6.68 0.24
CA LEU A 82 -4.71 -7.53 -0.83
C LEU A 82 -5.06 -9.00 -0.60
N GLU A 83 -4.92 -9.49 0.62
CA GLU A 83 -5.38 -10.84 0.98
C GLU A 83 -6.89 -10.95 0.77
N ARG A 84 -7.69 -9.97 1.22
CA ARG A 84 -9.14 -9.94 0.92
C ARG A 84 -9.40 -9.96 -0.58
N ARG A 85 -8.67 -9.19 -1.39
CA ARG A 85 -8.80 -9.21 -2.86
C ARG A 85 -8.51 -10.61 -3.42
N LYS A 86 -7.47 -11.30 -2.92
CA LYS A 86 -7.07 -12.65 -3.34
C LYS A 86 -8.10 -13.71 -2.93
N TYR A 87 -8.57 -13.66 -1.69
CA TYR A 87 -9.50 -14.65 -1.12
C TYR A 87 -10.97 -14.39 -1.48
N CYS A 88 -11.38 -13.14 -1.71
CA CYS A 88 -12.79 -12.74 -1.89
C CYS A 88 -13.23 -12.68 -3.37
N SER A 89 -12.55 -13.38 -4.28
CA SER A 89 -13.09 -13.66 -5.62
C SER A 89 -14.40 -14.48 -5.55
N GLY A 90 -14.76 -15.02 -4.37
CA GLY A 90 -16.08 -15.55 -4.04
C GLY A 90 -16.87 -14.66 -3.07
N LYS A 91 -17.77 -13.84 -3.61
CA LYS A 91 -18.91 -13.16 -2.95
C LYS A 91 -18.63 -11.94 -2.05
N SER A 92 -18.97 -10.78 -2.64
CA SER A 92 -19.85 -9.73 -2.10
C SER A 92 -19.68 -9.25 -0.65
N SER A 93 -19.23 -7.99 -0.54
CA SER A 93 -19.74 -6.93 0.36
C SER A 93 -19.80 -7.22 1.87
N ILE A 94 -18.97 -6.53 2.67
CA ILE A 94 -19.38 -5.49 3.66
C ILE A 94 -18.24 -5.10 4.61
N SER A 95 -17.92 -3.80 4.58
CA SER A 95 -17.52 -2.87 5.64
C SER A 95 -16.46 -3.29 6.67
N LEU A 96 -15.23 -2.78 6.51
CA LEU A 96 -14.41 -2.48 7.69
C LEU A 96 -14.26 -0.97 7.87
N SER A 97 -15.04 -0.54 8.86
CA SER A 97 -15.02 0.73 9.58
C SER A 97 -13.63 1.38 9.62
N SER A 98 -13.62 2.66 9.23
CA SER A 98 -12.58 3.59 9.62
C SER A 98 -12.61 3.79 11.13
N ASN A 99 -11.90 2.96 11.89
CA ASN A 99 -11.46 3.37 13.22
C ASN A 99 -10.20 4.23 13.06
N LYS A 100 -10.43 5.54 12.93
CA LYS A 100 -9.50 6.53 13.48
C LYS A 100 -9.41 6.23 14.98
N SER A 101 -8.26 5.75 15.43
CA SER A 101 -7.87 5.85 16.82
C SER A 101 -6.41 6.30 16.84
N PHE A 102 -6.20 7.53 16.39
CA PHE A 102 -5.14 8.36 16.92
C PHE A 102 -5.82 9.16 18.04
N THR A 103 -5.74 8.64 19.25
CA THR A 103 -5.93 9.43 20.47
C THR A 103 -4.65 9.26 21.26
N GLN A 104 -3.89 10.35 21.34
CA GLN A 104 -2.77 10.50 22.24
C GLN A 104 -3.24 11.50 23.28
N GLU A 105 -3.35 11.06 24.53
CA GLU A 105 -3.34 11.88 25.74
C GLU A 105 -2.24 11.33 26.63
#